data_AF-A0A166SD56-F1
#
_entry.id   AF-A0A166SD56-F1
#
_cell.length_a   1.000
_cell.length_b   1.000
_cell.length_c   1.000
_cell.angle_alpha   90.00
_cell.angle_beta   90.00
_cell.angle_gamma   90.00
#
_symmetry.space_group_name_H-M   'P 1'
#
loop_
_entity.id
_entity.type
_entity.pdbx_description
1 polymer ?
#
loop_
_entity_poly.entity_id
_entity_poly.type
_entity_poly.pdbx_seq_one_letter_code
_entity_poly.pdbx_strand_id
1 'polypeptide(L)'
;MELDAFFLLLGVAVLSFLLVASLYVVWSRVVGLDPTLVRKFASFTGIKRFFTALVSGALLGTAVVVAPSVPVGIAAIVMLAASVFAGLMLFELLQKRRTNEM
;
A
#
# COMPACT_ATOMS: atom_id res chain seq x y z
N MET A 1 -12.43 20.81 -7.01
CA MET A 1 -13.10 19.57 -6.57
C MET A 1 -14.06 19.96 -5.46
N GLU A 2 -15.32 19.54 -5.53
CA GLU A 2 -16.26 19.75 -4.42
C GLU A 2 -15.75 19.03 -3.15
N LEU A 3 -16.00 19.61 -1.98
CA LEU A 3 -15.46 19.13 -0.71
C LEU A 3 -15.85 17.65 -0.45
N ASP A 4 -17.05 17.27 -0.86
CA ASP A 4 -17.57 15.90 -0.74
C ASP A 4 -16.81 14.89 -1.61
N ALA A 5 -16.46 15.29 -2.84
CA ALA A 5 -15.67 14.47 -3.75
C ALA A 5 -14.25 14.23 -3.22
N PHE A 6 -13.66 15.23 -2.56
CA PHE A 6 -12.34 15.11 -1.93
C PHE A 6 -12.37 14.11 -0.77
N PHE A 7 -13.30 14.26 0.18
CA PHE A 7 -13.40 13.36 1.32
C PHE A 7 -13.73 11.92 0.91
N LEU A 8 -14.57 11.75 -0.12
CA LEU A 8 -14.86 10.43 -0.67
C LEU A 8 -13.61 9.77 -1.23
N LEU A 9 -12.86 10.47 -2.09
CA LEU A 9 -11.62 9.92 -2.67
C LEU A 9 -10.55 9.66 -1.61
N LEU A 10 -10.41 10.53 -0.62
CA LEU A 10 -9.51 10.31 0.51
C LEU A 10 -9.90 9.07 1.31
N GLY A 11 -11.19 8.89 1.59
CA GLY A 11 -11.72 7.70 2.26
C GLY A 11 -11.41 6.42 1.48
N VAL A 12 -11.63 6.43 0.16
CA VAL A 12 -11.31 5.30 -0.74
C VAL A 12 -9.80 5.02 -0.75
N ALA A 13 -8.96 6.05 -0.76
CA ALA A 13 -7.51 5.91 -0.70
C ALA A 13 -7.05 5.25 0.59
N VAL A 14 -7.57 5.70 1.74
CA VAL A 14 -7.27 5.13 3.06
C VAL A 14 -7.75 3.68 3.15
N LEU A 15 -9.00 3.40 2.74
CA LEU A 15 -9.54 2.04 2.72
C LEU A 15 -8.74 1.10 1.82
N SER A 16 -8.36 1.56 0.63
CA SER A 16 -7.55 0.77 -0.30
C SER A 16 -6.16 0.48 0.26
N PHE A 17 -5.53 1.46 0.92
CA PHE A 17 -4.24 1.29 1.57
C PHE A 17 -4.31 0.24 2.70
N LEU A 18 -5.31 0.36 3.58
CA LEU A 18 -5.54 -0.60 4.67
C LEU A 18 -5.83 -2.00 4.12
N LEU A 19 -6.65 -2.10 3.09
CA LEU A 19 -6.99 -3.35 2.43
C LEU A 19 -5.72 -4.03 1.88
N VAL A 20 -4.87 -3.30 1.15
CA VAL A 20 -3.62 -3.86 0.60
C VAL A 20 -2.68 -4.30 1.72
N ALA A 21 -2.54 -3.51 2.79
CA ALA A 21 -1.70 -3.88 3.93
C ALA A 21 -2.18 -5.18 4.59
N SER A 22 -3.48 -5.30 4.86
CA SER A 22 -4.08 -6.51 5.44
C SER A 22 -3.97 -7.70 4.48
N LEU A 23 -4.29 -7.50 3.20
CA LEU A 23 -4.26 -8.55 2.19
C LEU A 23 -2.85 -9.07 1.97
N TYR A 24 -1.84 -8.20 1.95
CA TYR A 24 -0.43 -8.60 1.89
C TYR A 24 -0.07 -9.55 3.03
N VAL A 25 -0.39 -9.19 4.27
CA VAL A 25 -0.08 -10.05 5.43
C VAL A 25 -0.80 -11.40 5.34
N VAL A 26 -2.10 -11.39 5.11
CA VAL A 26 -2.91 -12.62 5.05
C VAL A 26 -2.47 -13.49 3.90
N TRP A 27 -2.33 -12.92 2.70
CA TRP A 27 -2.00 -13.67 1.49
C TRP A 27 -0.58 -14.22 1.52
N SER A 28 0.41 -13.46 2.01
CA SER A 28 1.76 -13.99 2.21
C SER A 28 1.72 -15.24 3.10
N ARG A 29 0.97 -15.20 4.21
CA ARG A 29 0.81 -16.36 5.10
C ARG A 29 0.12 -17.54 4.40
N VAL A 30 -0.94 -17.30 3.64
CA VAL A 30 -1.67 -18.34 2.89
C VAL A 30 -0.76 -19.04 1.86
N VAL A 31 0.10 -18.29 1.17
CA VAL A 31 1.03 -18.84 0.17
C VAL A 31 2.30 -19.44 0.80
N GLY A 32 2.42 -19.42 2.13
CA GLY A 32 3.63 -19.89 2.83
C GLY A 32 4.86 -19.04 2.53
N LEU A 33 4.65 -17.73 2.39
CA LEU A 33 5.67 -16.69 2.34
C LEU A 33 5.72 -16.00 3.70
N ASP A 34 6.92 -15.68 4.18
CA ASP A 34 7.04 -14.78 5.32
C ASP A 34 6.91 -13.33 4.86
N PRO A 35 6.09 -12.50 5.55
CA PRO A 35 5.96 -11.09 5.20
C PRO A 35 7.21 -10.31 5.65
N THR A 36 8.26 -10.38 4.84
CA THR A 36 9.59 -9.85 5.19
C THR A 36 9.58 -8.34 5.41
N LEU A 37 8.74 -7.62 4.67
CA LEU A 37 8.60 -6.17 4.83
C LEU A 37 7.96 -5.81 6.18
N VAL A 38 6.98 -6.58 6.68
CA VAL A 38 6.42 -6.34 8.02
C VAL A 38 7.50 -6.46 9.08
N ARG A 39 8.33 -7.50 8.99
CA ARG A 39 9.45 -7.71 9.92
C ARG A 39 10.46 -6.57 9.87
N LYS A 40 10.75 -6.08 8.66
CA LYS A 40 11.66 -4.94 8.45
C LYS A 40 11.06 -3.63 9.00
N PHE A 41 9.78 -3.37 8.77
CA PHE A 41 9.08 -2.22 9.36
C PHE A 41 9.00 -2.30 10.89
N ALA A 42 8.81 -3.50 11.46
CA ALA A 42 8.86 -3.70 12.90
C ALA A 42 10.24 -3.34 13.48
N SER A 43 11.33 -3.57 12.73
CA SER A 43 12.69 -3.16 13.15
C SER A 43 12.98 -1.65 13.01
N PHE A 44 12.08 -0.85 12.43
CA PHE A 44 12.31 0.59 12.31
C PHE A 44 12.14 1.32 13.64
N THR A 45 13.03 2.29 13.89
CA THR A 45 12.94 3.24 15.00
C THR A 45 11.72 4.15 14.84
N GLY A 46 11.23 4.72 15.95
CA GLY A 46 10.03 5.58 15.95
C GLY A 46 10.08 6.73 14.93
N ILE A 47 11.26 7.34 14.73
CA ILE A 47 11.46 8.40 13.74
C ILE A 47 11.24 7.91 12.31
N LYS A 48 11.79 6.75 11.94
CA LYS A 48 11.59 6.17 10.60
C LYS A 48 10.14 5.78 10.35
N ARG A 49 9.42 5.31 11.38
CA ARG A 49 7.98 5.04 11.31
C ARG A 49 7.18 6.33 11.10
N PHE A 50 7.53 7.40 11.80
CA PHE A 50 6.89 8.70 11.61
C PHE A 50 7.08 9.24 10.19
N PHE A 51 8.31 9.25 9.67
CA PHE A 51 8.57 9.70 8.30
C PHE A 51 7.85 8.87 7.24
N THR A 52 7.82 7.55 7.41
CA THR A 52 7.10 6.68 6.47
C THR A 52 5.60 6.97 6.49
N ALA A 53 5.00 7.10 7.68
CA ALA A 53 3.59 7.48 7.82
C ALA A 53 3.30 8.84 7.17
N LEU A 54 4.14 9.85 7.44
CA LEU A 54 4.01 11.20 6.89
C LEU A 54 4.07 11.19 5.36
N VAL A 55 5.07 10.52 4.78
CA VAL A 55 5.24 10.43 3.32
C VAL A 55 4.06 9.69 2.70
N SER A 56 3.61 8.58 3.27
CA SER A 56 2.42 7.87 2.76
C SER A 56 1.16 8.74 2.83
N GLY A 57 0.93 9.46 3.92
CA GLY A 57 -0.21 10.36 4.06
C GLY A 57 -0.17 11.52 3.05
N ALA A 58 1.00 12.13 2.86
CA ALA A 58 1.20 13.19 1.88
C ALA A 58 0.95 12.71 0.45
N LEU A 59 1.47 11.53 0.08
CA LEU A 59 1.26 10.95 -1.25
C LEU A 59 -0.21 10.60 -1.52
N LEU A 60 -0.91 10.04 -0.53
CA LEU A 60 -2.35 9.76 -0.66
C LEU A 60 -3.15 11.06 -0.81
N GLY A 61 -2.80 12.09 -0.02
CA GLY A 61 -3.43 13.41 -0.10
C GLY A 61 -3.22 14.10 -1.45
N THR A 62 -2.00 14.08 -2.00
CA THR A 62 -1.72 14.70 -3.30
C THR A 62 -2.36 13.96 -4.46
N ALA A 63 -2.38 12.62 -4.43
CA ALA A 63 -3.02 11.82 -5.47
C ALA A 63 -4.53 12.12 -5.62
N VAL A 64 -5.21 12.42 -4.49
CA VAL A 64 -6.63 12.78 -4.49
C VAL A 64 -6.88 14.13 -5.16
N VAL A 65 -6.00 15.11 -4.97
CA VAL A 65 -6.15 16.47 -5.53
C VAL A 65 -6.02 16.51 -7.06
N VAL A 66 -5.24 15.59 -7.63
CA VAL A 66 -4.95 15.56 -9.08
C VAL A 66 -6.05 14.84 -9.88
N ALA A 67 -7.01 14.18 -9.22
CA ALA A 67 -8.04 13.41 -9.91
C ALA A 67 -9.02 14.33 -10.68
N PRO A 68 -9.19 14.13 -12.01
CA PRO A 68 -10.06 14.98 -12.84
C PRO A 68 -11.55 14.74 -12.58
N SER A 69 -11.92 13.57 -12.06
CA SER A 69 -13.28 13.22 -11.63
C SER A 69 -13.23 12.11 -10.59
N VAL A 70 -14.32 11.96 -9.82
CA VAL A 70 -14.43 10.92 -8.79
C VAL A 70 -14.28 9.50 -9.36
N PRO A 71 -14.96 9.10 -10.45
CA PRO A 71 -14.82 7.76 -10.99
C PRO A 71 -13.38 7.43 -11.42
N VAL A 72 -12.71 8.40 -12.07
CA VAL A 72 -11.32 8.25 -12.50
C VAL A 72 -10.38 8.17 -11.29
N GLY A 73 -10.60 8.99 -10.27
CA GLY A 73 -9.83 8.94 -9.02
C GLY A 73 -9.96 7.59 -8.31
N ILE A 74 -11.17 7.06 -8.18
CA ILE A 74 -11.41 5.73 -7.59
C ILE A 74 -10.69 4.65 -8.39
N ALA A 75 -10.85 4.64 -9.72
CA ALA A 75 -10.20 3.66 -10.59
C ALA A 75 -8.67 3.71 -10.47
N ALA A 76 -8.08 4.92 -10.45
CA ALA A 76 -6.65 5.11 -10.28
C ALA A 76 -6.15 4.61 -8.91
N ILE A 77 -6.86 4.93 -7.82
CA ILE A 77 -6.53 4.46 -6.46
C ILE A 77 -6.57 2.93 -6.40
N VAL A 78 -7.62 2.31 -6.91
CA VAL A 78 -7.79 0.85 -6.89
C VAL A 78 -6.73 0.16 -7.75
N MET A 79 -6.43 0.71 -8.93
CA MET A 79 -5.40 0.17 -9.82
C MET A 79 -3.99 0.30 -9.19
N LEU A 80 -3.70 1.43 -8.54
CA LEU A 80 -2.46 1.63 -7.79
C LEU A 80 -2.35 0.62 -6.65
N ALA A 81 -3.42 0.45 -5.87
CA ALA A 81 -3.49 -0.50 -4.77
C ALA A 81 -3.23 -1.95 -5.24
N ALA A 82 -3.88 -2.37 -6.33
CA ALA A 82 -3.67 -3.68 -6.93
C ALA A 82 -2.23 -3.87 -7.43
N SER A 83 -1.65 -2.84 -8.06
CA SER A 83 -0.27 -2.86 -8.56
C SER A 83 0.75 -2.96 -7.41
N VAL A 84 0.52 -2.23 -6.32
CA VAL A 84 1.34 -2.33 -5.10
C VAL A 84 1.27 -3.74 -4.53
N PHE A 85 0.08 -4.31 -4.38
CA PHE A 85 -0.08 -5.68 -3.90
C PHE A 85 0.67 -6.70 -4.77
N ALA A 86 0.50 -6.61 -6.11
CA ALA A 86 1.21 -7.48 -7.04
C ALA A 86 2.75 -7.33 -6.92
N GLY A 87 3.24 -6.10 -6.80
CA GLY A 87 4.66 -5.81 -6.60
C GLY A 87 5.20 -6.40 -5.28
N LEU A 88 4.44 -6.28 -4.19
CA LEU A 88 4.79 -6.90 -2.90
C LEU A 88 4.88 -8.41 -3.02
N MET A 89 3.95 -9.05 -3.71
CA MET A 89 3.96 -10.49 -3.92
C MET A 89 5.14 -10.96 -4.78
N LEU A 90 5.45 -10.24 -5.87
CA LEU A 90 6.63 -10.50 -6.67
C LEU A 90 7.92 -10.35 -5.84
N PHE A 91 7.98 -9.32 -4.99
CA PHE A 91 9.11 -9.11 -4.10
C PHE A 91 9.30 -10.29 -3.14
N GLU A 92 8.25 -10.75 -2.45
CA GLU A 92 8.35 -11.90 -1.54
C GLU A 92 8.73 -13.19 -2.26
N LEU A 93 8.22 -13.41 -3.47
CA LEU A 93 8.62 -14.57 -4.30
C LEU A 93 10.11 -14.53 -4.63
N LEU A 94 10.63 -13.35 -4.99
CA LEU A 94 12.07 -13.19 -5.26
C LEU A 94 12.92 -13.38 -4.00
N GLN A 95 12.46 -12.92 -2.83
CA GLN A 95 13.16 -13.16 -1.56
C GLN A 95 13.21 -14.65 -1.22
N LYS A 96 12.07 -15.36 -1.33
CA LYS A 96 12.00 -16.80 -1.08
C LYS A 96 12.92 -17.60 -2.01
N ARG A 97 13.00 -17.23 -3.30
CA ARG A 97 13.95 -17.86 -4.24
C ARG A 97 15.40 -17.68 -3.80
N ARG A 98 15.82 -16.45 -3.46
CA ARG A 98 17.19 -16.20 -3.00
C ARG A 98 17.55 -16.99 -1.74
N THR A 99 16.62 -17.12 -0.79
CA THR A 99 16.86 -17.91 0.43
C THR A 99 16.99 -19.40 0.14
N ASN A 100 16.29 -19.93 -0.87
CA ASN A 100 16.38 -21.35 -1.25
C ASN A 100 17.61 -21.69 -2.10
N GLU A 101 18.27 -20.69 -2.71
CA GLU A 101 19.48 -20.87 -3.53
C GLU A 101 20.78 -20.75 -2.72
N MET A 102 20.70 -20.40 -1.43
CA MET A 102 21.82 -20.37 -0.48
C MET A 102 21.82 -21.62 0.41
#